data_AF-M3Z4X6-F1
#
_entry.id   AF-M3Z4X6-F1
#
_cell.length_a   1.000
_cell.length_b   1.000
_cell.length_c   1.000
_cell.angle_alpha   90.00
_cell.angle_beta   90.00
_cell.angle_gamma   90.00
#
_symmetry.space_group_name_H-M   'P 1'
#
loop_
_entity.id
_entity.type
_entity.pdbx_description
1 polymer ?
#
loop_
_entity_poly.entity_id
_entity_poly.type
_entity_poly.pdbx_seq_one_letter_code
_entity_poly.pdbx_strand_id
1 'polypeptide(L)'
;MATLKDQLIQNLLKEGHVPQNKITVVGVGAVGMAFAISILMKDLADEIALVDVMEDKLTGEMIDVQHGSLFLITQKIVSGKDYICDCYTSWAIGLSVADLAESIMKILRRVHPISTMIKGLYGIKDDVFLSVPCILGQNGISDVVKVTLTPEEEARLKKSADTLWGRQKALQF
;
A
#
# COMPACT_ATOMS: atom_id res chain seq x y z
N MET A 1 37.79 -21.99 15.92
CA MET A 1 37.39 -23.02 14.93
C MET A 1 36.58 -22.31 13.87
N ALA A 2 36.97 -22.36 12.59
CA ALA A 2 36.20 -21.75 11.51
C ALA A 2 34.82 -22.41 11.42
N THR A 3 33.76 -21.65 11.19
CA THR A 3 32.41 -22.22 11.07
C THR A 3 32.27 -22.94 9.72
N LEU A 4 31.32 -23.88 9.61
CA LEU A 4 31.06 -24.60 8.35
C LEU A 4 30.77 -23.62 7.19
N LYS A 5 30.15 -22.47 7.50
CA LYS A 5 29.88 -21.39 6.56
C LYS A 5 31.16 -20.78 6.00
N ASP A 6 32.17 -20.56 6.84
CA ASP A 6 33.46 -19.98 6.44
C ASP A 6 34.31 -20.95 5.61
N GLN A 7 34.07 -22.26 5.77
CA GLN A 7 34.71 -23.30 4.96
C GLN A 7 34.09 -23.43 3.57
N LEU A 8 32.78 -23.20 3.44
CA LEU A 8 32.02 -23.35 2.20
C LEU A 8 31.89 -22.06 1.39
N ILE A 9 31.82 -20.90 2.04
CA ILE A 9 31.49 -19.62 1.39
C ILE A 9 32.63 -18.63 1.65
N GLN A 10 33.33 -18.26 0.57
CA GLN A 10 34.30 -17.17 0.61
C GLN A 10 33.55 -15.84 0.42
N ASN A 11 33.46 -15.05 1.48
CA ASN A 11 32.83 -13.73 1.44
C ASN A 11 33.80 -12.70 0.81
N LEU A 12 33.51 -12.26 -0.43
CA LEU A 12 34.40 -11.37 -1.19
C LEU A 12 34.31 -9.90 -0.75
N LEU A 13 33.15 -9.47 -0.24
CA LEU A 13 32.91 -8.11 0.26
C LEU A 13 32.03 -8.19 1.50
N LYS A 14 32.46 -7.60 2.62
CA LYS A 14 31.60 -7.35 3.79
C LYS A 14 30.88 -6.02 3.61
N GLU A 15 30.02 -5.92 2.62
CA GLU A 15 29.14 -4.76 2.49
C GLU A 15 27.79 -5.09 3.12
N GLY A 16 27.33 -4.23 4.03
CA GLY A 16 25.96 -4.28 4.51
C GLY A 16 25.04 -3.97 3.33
N HIS A 17 24.26 -4.94 2.89
CA HIS A 17 23.32 -4.75 1.80
C HIS A 17 22.26 -3.74 2.24
N VAL A 18 22.22 -2.57 1.60
CA VAL A 18 21.11 -1.63 1.76
C VAL A 18 20.00 -2.11 0.82
N PRO A 19 18.80 -2.44 1.34
CA PRO A 19 17.69 -2.87 0.50
C PRO A 19 17.35 -1.75 -0.49
N GLN A 20 17.23 -2.09 -1.78
CA GLN A 20 16.87 -1.10 -2.80
C GLN A 20 15.39 -0.78 -2.75
N ASN A 21 14.55 -1.82 -2.63
CA ASN A 21 13.10 -1.70 -2.58
C ASN A 21 12.56 -2.21 -1.24
N LYS A 22 12.60 -1.34 -0.23
CA LYS A 22 12.04 -1.64 1.09
C LYS A 22 10.60 -1.14 1.21
N ILE A 23 9.67 -2.01 1.60
CA ILE A 23 8.29 -1.64 1.91
C ILE A 23 7.99 -1.94 3.38
N THR A 24 7.38 -0.99 4.07
CA THR A 24 6.96 -1.15 5.47
C THR A 24 5.43 -1.19 5.55
N VAL A 25 4.89 -2.21 6.22
CA VAL A 25 3.47 -2.34 6.54
C VAL A 25 3.27 -2.07 8.02
N VAL A 26 2.50 -1.03 8.35
CA VAL A 26 2.14 -0.69 9.73
C VAL A 26 0.74 -1.21 10.01
N GLY A 27 0.64 -2.13 10.97
CA GLY A 27 -0.56 -2.86 11.38
C GLY A 27 -0.67 -4.22 10.69
N VAL A 28 -0.40 -5.32 11.39
CA VAL A 28 -0.57 -6.72 10.93
C VAL A 28 -2.00 -7.22 11.12
N GLY A 29 -2.98 -6.36 10.87
CA GLY A 29 -4.39 -6.74 10.78
C GLY A 29 -4.71 -7.51 9.50
N ALA A 30 -5.97 -7.90 9.31
CA ALA A 30 -6.40 -8.57 8.08
C ALA A 30 -6.07 -7.77 6.80
N VAL A 31 -6.18 -6.44 6.85
CA VAL A 31 -5.84 -5.55 5.73
C VAL A 31 -4.33 -5.49 5.50
N GLY A 32 -3.54 -5.37 6.57
CA GLY A 32 -2.08 -5.29 6.48
C GLY A 32 -1.47 -6.59 5.95
N MET A 33 -1.95 -7.74 6.41
CA MET A 33 -1.50 -9.04 5.91
C MET A 33 -1.94 -9.30 4.47
N ALA A 34 -3.17 -8.93 4.09
CA ALA A 34 -3.59 -9.00 2.70
C ALA A 34 -2.71 -8.14 1.77
N PHE A 35 -2.30 -6.96 2.24
CA PHE A 35 -1.36 -6.10 1.51
C PHE A 35 0.06 -6.69 1.45
N ALA A 36 0.60 -7.17 2.58
CA ALA A 36 1.93 -7.79 2.65
C ALA A 36 2.04 -9.00 1.71
N ILE A 37 1.05 -9.90 1.74
CA ILE A 37 0.99 -11.06 0.84
C ILE A 37 0.90 -10.61 -0.62
N SER A 38 0.09 -9.58 -0.92
CA SER A 38 -0.05 -9.06 -2.30
C SER A 38 1.25 -8.46 -2.84
N ILE A 39 2.06 -7.81 -2.00
CA ILE A 39 3.38 -7.29 -2.36
C ILE A 39 4.34 -8.44 -2.66
N LEU A 40 4.38 -9.46 -1.79
CA LEU A 40 5.26 -10.63 -1.96
C LEU A 40 4.91 -11.39 -3.23
N MET A 41 3.62 -11.61 -3.51
CA MET A 41 3.15 -12.29 -4.72
C MET A 41 3.45 -11.51 -6.02
N LYS A 42 3.61 -10.19 -5.94
CA LYS A 42 3.91 -9.33 -7.10
C LYS A 42 5.41 -9.03 -7.27
N ASP A 43 6.25 -9.55 -6.38
CA ASP A 43 7.70 -9.33 -6.38
C ASP A 43 8.07 -7.82 -6.42
N LEU A 44 7.42 -7.04 -5.55
CA LEU A 44 7.57 -5.57 -5.52
C LEU A 44 8.61 -5.07 -4.52
N ALA A 45 9.04 -5.90 -3.57
CA ALA A 45 9.93 -5.48 -2.49
C ALA A 45 11.00 -6.54 -2.22
N ASP A 46 12.24 -6.09 -2.08
CA ASP A 46 13.38 -6.92 -1.66
C ASP A 46 13.34 -7.16 -0.14
N GLU A 47 12.79 -6.20 0.60
CA GLU A 47 12.65 -6.25 2.04
C GLU A 47 11.25 -5.75 2.45
N ILE A 48 10.54 -6.56 3.24
CA ILE A 48 9.28 -6.16 3.87
C ILE A 48 9.49 -6.05 5.38
N ALA A 49 9.18 -4.88 5.92
CA ALA A 49 9.13 -4.64 7.35
C ALA A 49 7.67 -4.63 7.84
N LEU A 50 7.37 -5.42 8.86
CA LEU A 50 6.07 -5.42 9.54
C LEU A 50 6.21 -4.68 10.88
N VAL A 51 5.27 -3.78 11.19
CA VAL A 51 5.25 -3.03 12.44
C VAL A 51 3.87 -3.12 13.04
N ASP A 52 3.75 -3.54 14.30
CA ASP A 52 2.49 -3.56 15.04
C ASP A 52 2.76 -3.32 16.53
N VAL A 53 1.71 -2.97 17.27
CA VAL A 53 1.74 -2.79 18.72
C VAL A 53 1.67 -4.16 19.44
N MET A 54 1.08 -5.17 18.79
CA MET A 54 0.91 -6.52 19.34
C MET A 54 2.08 -7.43 18.96
N GLU A 55 3.09 -7.55 19.83
CA GLU A 55 4.33 -8.30 19.58
C GLU A 55 4.12 -9.79 19.27
N ASP A 56 3.26 -10.48 20.03
CA ASP A 56 2.99 -11.91 19.84
C ASP A 56 2.38 -12.18 18.45
N LYS A 57 1.45 -11.32 18.04
CA LYS A 57 0.82 -11.41 16.73
C LYS A 57 1.82 -11.10 15.62
N LEU A 58 2.60 -10.03 15.78
CA LEU A 58 3.63 -9.64 14.82
C LEU A 58 4.63 -10.77 14.58
N THR A 59 5.08 -11.42 15.65
CA THR A 59 6.03 -12.55 15.58
C THR A 59 5.40 -13.76 14.88
N GLY A 60 4.13 -14.08 15.21
CA GLY A 60 3.40 -15.17 14.55
C GLY A 60 3.23 -14.96 13.05
N GLU A 61 2.78 -13.77 12.64
CA GLU A 61 2.58 -13.41 11.23
C GLU A 61 3.91 -13.37 10.46
N MET A 62 4.99 -12.87 11.10
CA MET A 62 6.33 -12.85 10.52
C MET A 62 6.85 -14.27 10.24
N ILE A 63 6.69 -15.19 11.20
CA ILE A 63 7.11 -16.58 11.05
C ILE A 63 6.28 -17.28 9.97
N ASP A 64 4.97 -17.01 9.89
CA ASP A 64 4.10 -17.58 8.85
C ASP A 64 4.54 -17.16 7.44
N VAL A 65 4.80 -15.87 7.24
CA VAL A 65 5.34 -15.35 5.98
C VAL A 65 6.71 -15.93 5.65
N GLN A 66 7.58 -16.10 6.65
CA GLN A 66 8.90 -16.70 6.45
C GLN A 66 8.83 -18.19 6.08
N HIS A 67 7.94 -18.96 6.68
CA HIS A 67 7.70 -20.34 6.27
C HIS A 67 7.13 -20.42 4.85
N GLY A 68 6.31 -19.43 4.47
CA GLY A 68 5.83 -19.25 3.10
C GLY A 68 6.90 -18.83 2.10
N SER A 69 8.09 -18.39 2.54
CA SER A 69 9.14 -17.84 1.67
C SER A 69 9.58 -18.79 0.55
N LEU A 70 9.55 -20.10 0.81
CA LEU A 70 9.90 -21.13 -0.17
C LEU A 70 8.93 -21.18 -1.36
N PHE A 71 7.70 -20.69 -1.19
CA PHE A 71 6.62 -20.72 -2.18
C PHE A 71 6.36 -19.36 -2.85
N LEU A 72 7.08 -18.31 -2.45
CA LEU A 72 6.81 -16.93 -2.92
C LEU A 72 7.10 -16.70 -4.42
N ILE A 73 7.50 -17.72 -5.18
CA ILE A 73 7.69 -17.61 -6.62
C ILE A 73 6.47 -18.11 -7.43
N THR A 74 5.51 -18.87 -6.87
CA THR A 74 4.15 -19.06 -7.47
C THR A 74 3.21 -19.82 -6.52
N GLN A 75 1.94 -19.39 -6.39
CA GLN A 75 0.73 -20.12 -6.85
C GLN A 75 -0.57 -19.39 -6.44
N LYS A 76 -1.58 -19.47 -7.32
CA LYS A 76 -2.95 -18.94 -7.14
C LYS A 76 -3.63 -19.64 -5.95
N ILE A 77 -3.99 -18.87 -4.93
CA ILE A 77 -4.77 -19.36 -3.78
C ILE A 77 -6.25 -19.05 -4.04
N VAL A 78 -7.09 -20.08 -4.06
CA VAL A 78 -8.55 -19.97 -4.09
C VAL A 78 -9.10 -20.61 -2.82
N SER A 79 -9.99 -19.91 -2.12
CA SER A 79 -10.77 -20.45 -1.00
C SER A 79 -12.26 -20.20 -1.22
N GLY A 80 -13.09 -21.16 -0.83
CA GLY A 80 -14.56 -21.13 -0.78
C GLY A 80 -15.04 -22.16 0.26
N LYS A 81 -16.20 -22.04 0.91
CA LYS A 81 -17.53 -21.85 0.30
C LYS A 81 -18.59 -21.16 1.19
N ASP A 82 -18.25 -20.40 2.23
CA ASP A 82 -19.27 -19.75 3.07
C ASP A 82 -19.15 -18.22 3.05
N TYR A 83 -19.98 -17.59 2.20
CA TYR A 83 -19.97 -16.15 1.87
C TYR A 83 -20.93 -15.29 2.72
N ILE A 84 -21.14 -15.64 3.98
CA ILE A 84 -22.00 -14.84 4.85
C ILE A 84 -21.13 -14.45 6.04
N CYS A 85 -20.93 -13.14 6.22
CA CYS A 85 -20.29 -12.49 7.36
C CYS A 85 -18.77 -12.72 7.63
N ASP A 86 -17.90 -12.23 6.73
CA ASP A 86 -16.66 -11.61 7.22
C ASP A 86 -16.94 -10.12 7.49
N CYS A 87 -16.93 -9.73 8.76
CA CYS A 87 -17.21 -8.36 9.21
C CYS A 87 -16.13 -7.32 8.84
N TYR A 88 -15.24 -7.63 7.89
CA TYR A 88 -14.16 -6.76 7.44
C TYR A 88 -13.79 -7.03 5.97
N THR A 89 -13.33 -5.99 5.26
CA THR A 89 -12.85 -6.10 3.88
C THR A 89 -11.32 -6.05 3.88
N SER A 90 -10.66 -7.10 3.38
CA SER A 90 -9.19 -7.22 3.41
C SER A 90 -8.59 -7.42 2.02
N TRP A 91 -9.02 -8.45 1.29
CA TRP A 91 -8.40 -8.86 0.02
C TRP A 91 -8.50 -7.82 -1.10
N ALA A 92 -9.68 -7.25 -1.32
CA ALA A 92 -9.88 -6.24 -2.37
C ALA A 92 -9.04 -4.98 -2.12
N ILE A 93 -8.93 -4.57 -0.86
CA ILE A 93 -8.11 -3.41 -0.46
C ILE A 93 -6.63 -3.76 -0.60
N GLY A 94 -6.19 -4.94 -0.13
CA GLY A 94 -4.81 -5.40 -0.27
C GLY A 94 -4.32 -5.40 -1.73
N LEU A 95 -5.15 -5.90 -2.66
CA LEU A 95 -4.85 -5.88 -4.09
C LEU A 95 -4.84 -4.46 -4.67
N SER A 96 -5.77 -3.60 -4.24
CA SER A 96 -5.83 -2.20 -4.67
C SER A 96 -4.58 -1.43 -4.24
N VAL A 97 -4.18 -1.55 -2.98
CA VAL A 97 -2.96 -0.90 -2.47
C VAL A 97 -1.72 -1.48 -3.16
N ALA A 98 -1.69 -2.78 -3.46
CA ALA A 98 -0.60 -3.40 -4.21
C ALA A 98 -0.52 -2.91 -5.67
N ASP A 99 -1.64 -2.53 -6.31
CA ASP A 99 -1.63 -1.92 -7.65
C ASP A 99 -1.13 -0.47 -7.62
N LEU A 100 -1.45 0.28 -6.56
CA LEU A 100 -0.87 1.60 -6.32
C LEU A 100 0.65 1.50 -6.08
N ALA A 101 1.06 0.58 -5.19
CA ALA A 101 2.47 0.33 -4.89
C ALA A 101 3.24 -0.08 -6.14
N GLU A 102 2.68 -0.96 -6.98
CA GLU A 102 3.29 -1.34 -8.25
C GLU A 102 3.52 -0.14 -9.17
N SER A 103 2.56 0.78 -9.24
CA SER A 103 2.67 1.99 -10.07
C SER A 103 3.76 2.94 -9.59
N ILE A 104 3.98 3.02 -8.28
CA ILE A 104 5.03 3.82 -7.65
C ILE A 104 6.40 3.15 -7.86
N MET A 105 6.53 1.88 -7.47
CA MET A 105 7.78 1.13 -7.47
C MET A 105 8.32 0.87 -8.88
N LYS A 106 7.44 0.57 -9.85
CA LYS A 106 7.84 0.32 -11.25
C LYS A 106 7.77 1.58 -12.14
N ILE A 107 7.53 2.76 -11.56
CA ILE A 107 7.52 4.05 -12.28
C ILE A 107 6.58 4.03 -13.50
N LEU A 108 5.38 3.48 -13.35
CA LEU A 108 4.51 3.19 -14.50
C LEU A 108 3.78 4.43 -15.03
N ARG A 109 3.72 5.53 -14.26
CA ARG A 109 2.94 6.74 -14.59
C ARG A 109 1.47 6.43 -14.93
N ARG A 110 0.89 5.47 -14.20
CA ARG A 110 -0.53 5.10 -14.34
C ARG A 110 -1.42 6.12 -13.63
N VAL A 111 -2.62 6.29 -14.16
CA VAL A 111 -3.65 7.15 -13.58
C VAL A 111 -4.49 6.35 -12.60
N HIS A 112 -4.53 6.80 -11.35
CA HIS A 112 -5.32 6.16 -10.28
C HIS A 112 -6.19 7.19 -9.55
N PRO A 113 -7.43 6.86 -9.18
CA PRO A 113 -8.26 7.73 -8.34
C PRO A 113 -7.79 7.62 -6.89
N ILE A 114 -6.91 8.53 -6.47
CA ILE A 114 -6.34 8.57 -5.12
C ILE A 114 -6.59 9.91 -4.45
N SER A 115 -6.63 9.89 -3.12
CA SER A 115 -6.85 11.09 -2.32
C SER A 115 -5.66 12.04 -2.44
N THR A 116 -5.90 13.23 -2.97
CA THR A 116 -4.91 14.30 -3.08
C THR A 116 -5.53 15.64 -2.71
N MET A 117 -4.70 16.64 -2.46
CA MET A 117 -5.15 18.00 -2.20
C MET A 117 -5.78 18.59 -3.47
N ILE A 118 -7.03 19.00 -3.38
CA ILE A 118 -7.78 19.53 -4.53
C ILE A 118 -8.01 21.06 -4.46
N LYS A 119 -7.27 21.75 -3.59
CA LYS A 119 -7.31 23.21 -3.47
C LYS A 119 -7.05 23.85 -4.84
N GLY A 120 -7.93 24.77 -5.25
CA GLY A 120 -7.85 25.46 -6.54
C GLY A 120 -8.48 24.69 -7.71
N LEU A 121 -8.95 23.46 -7.51
CA LEU A 121 -9.73 22.71 -8.50
C LEU A 121 -11.23 22.90 -8.24
N TYR A 122 -12.02 22.98 -9.32
CA TYR A 122 -13.49 23.06 -9.25
C TYR A 122 -14.02 24.15 -8.30
N GLY A 123 -13.31 25.27 -8.16
CA GLY A 123 -13.70 26.38 -7.27
C GLY A 123 -13.53 26.13 -5.77
N ILE A 124 -12.89 25.04 -5.36
CA ILE A 124 -12.66 24.68 -3.95
C ILE A 124 -11.43 25.44 -3.43
N LYS A 125 -11.60 26.17 -2.31
CA LYS A 125 -10.54 27.01 -1.72
C LYS A 125 -9.91 26.42 -0.46
N ASP A 126 -10.60 25.47 0.16
CA ASP A 126 -10.19 24.83 1.40
C ASP A 126 -9.14 23.74 1.16
N ASP A 127 -8.34 23.46 2.19
CA ASP A 127 -7.28 22.44 2.17
C ASP A 127 -7.88 21.05 2.42
N VAL A 128 -8.73 20.60 1.48
CA VAL A 128 -9.42 19.31 1.53
C VAL A 128 -8.75 18.29 0.60
N PHE A 129 -8.76 17.03 1.04
CA PHE A 129 -8.24 15.89 0.30
C PHE A 129 -9.39 15.02 -0.21
N LEU A 130 -9.44 14.82 -1.53
CA LEU A 130 -10.46 14.02 -2.19
C LEU A 130 -9.85 13.18 -3.30
N SER A 131 -10.53 12.08 -3.63
CA SER A 131 -10.08 11.18 -4.70
C SER A 131 -10.31 11.82 -6.06
N VAL A 132 -9.22 12.11 -6.76
CA VAL A 132 -9.22 12.52 -8.17
C VAL A 132 -8.18 11.71 -8.94
N PRO A 133 -8.32 11.56 -10.27
CA PRO A 133 -7.36 10.77 -11.04
C PRO A 133 -5.99 11.46 -11.02
N CYS A 134 -4.99 10.76 -10.50
CA CYS A 134 -3.62 11.25 -10.34
C CYS A 134 -2.63 10.33 -11.05
N ILE A 135 -1.58 10.90 -11.63
CA ILE A 135 -0.47 10.16 -12.23
C ILE A 135 0.53 9.80 -11.13
N LEU A 136 0.65 8.50 -10.85
CA LEU A 136 1.58 7.96 -9.87
C LEU A 136 2.90 7.51 -10.50
N GLY A 137 4.03 7.87 -9.87
CA GLY A 137 5.37 7.38 -10.20
C GLY A 137 6.27 7.30 -8.95
N GLN A 138 7.59 7.19 -9.14
CA GLN A 138 8.55 7.05 -8.03
C GLN A 138 8.50 8.18 -6.98
N ASN A 139 8.10 9.39 -7.39
CA ASN A 139 7.99 10.56 -6.52
C ASN A 139 6.59 10.72 -5.91
N GLY A 140 5.76 9.67 -5.94
CA GLY A 140 4.35 9.74 -5.56
C GLY A 140 3.49 10.35 -6.67
N ILE A 141 2.68 11.36 -6.31
CA ILE A 141 1.79 12.05 -7.25
C ILE A 141 2.60 13.07 -8.05
N SER A 142 2.73 12.82 -9.35
CA SER A 142 3.41 13.74 -10.28
C SER A 142 2.47 14.77 -10.87
N ASP A 143 1.27 14.36 -11.27
CA ASP A 143 0.29 15.19 -11.95
C ASP A 143 -1.13 14.82 -11.51
N VAL A 144 -2.05 15.78 -11.58
CA VAL A 144 -3.49 15.58 -11.34
C VAL A 144 -4.26 15.82 -12.63
N VAL A 145 -5.09 14.86 -13.01
CA VAL A 145 -5.93 14.96 -14.22
C VAL A 145 -7.14 15.83 -13.91
N LYS A 146 -7.27 16.93 -14.64
CA LYS A 146 -8.46 17.80 -14.59
C LYS A 146 -9.58 17.17 -15.41
N VAL A 147 -10.53 16.55 -14.73
CA VAL A 147 -11.70 15.93 -15.36
C VAL A 147 -12.73 17.02 -15.66
N THR A 148 -13.25 17.04 -16.89
CA THR A 148 -14.38 17.91 -17.21
C THR A 148 -15.64 17.31 -16.60
N LEU A 149 -16.14 17.91 -15.53
CA LEU A 149 -17.34 17.47 -14.83
C LEU A 149 -18.58 18.20 -15.35
N THR A 150 -19.72 17.54 -15.30
CA THR A 150 -21.01 18.21 -15.48
C THR A 150 -21.31 19.12 -14.27
N PRO A 151 -22.17 20.14 -14.42
CA PRO A 151 -22.53 21.02 -13.30
C PRO A 151 -23.10 20.27 -12.09
N GLU A 152 -23.81 19.16 -12.33
CA GLU A 152 -24.35 18.30 -11.28
C GLU A 152 -23.23 17.55 -10.53
N GLU A 153 -22.29 16.93 -11.25
CA GLU A 153 -21.14 16.23 -10.66
C GLU A 153 -20.24 17.19 -9.89
N GLU A 154 -19.99 18.40 -10.43
CA GLU A 154 -19.21 19.43 -9.75
C GLU A 154 -19.88 19.87 -8.44
N ALA A 155 -21.20 20.08 -8.44
CA ALA A 155 -21.95 20.39 -7.23
C ALA A 155 -21.89 19.26 -6.19
N ARG A 156 -21.96 18.01 -6.64
CA ARG A 156 -21.80 16.83 -5.76
C ARG A 156 -20.40 16.71 -5.19
N LEU A 157 -19.37 17.00 -5.98
CA LEU A 157 -17.98 16.99 -5.54
C LEU A 157 -17.74 18.08 -4.48
N LYS A 158 -18.26 19.29 -4.72
CA LYS A 158 -18.23 20.40 -3.73
C LYS A 158 -18.92 20.02 -2.44
N LYS A 159 -20.11 19.40 -2.51
CA LYS A 159 -20.82 18.92 -1.32
C LYS A 159 -20.01 17.89 -0.52
N SER A 160 -19.30 16.98 -1.19
CA SER A 160 -18.39 16.04 -0.54
C SER A 160 -17.19 16.75 0.11
N ALA A 161 -16.62 17.75 -0.57
CA ALA A 161 -15.55 18.58 -0.04
C ALA A 161 -15.98 19.30 1.25
N ASP A 162 -17.14 19.96 1.24
CA ASP A 162 -17.70 20.66 2.40
C ASP A 162 -17.92 19.72 3.59
N THR A 163 -18.38 18.49 3.32
CA THR A 163 -18.63 17.48 4.34
C THR A 163 -17.33 17.03 5.02
N LEU A 164 -16.28 16.78 4.25
CA LEU A 164 -14.96 16.41 4.79
C LEU A 164 -14.31 17.57 5.53
N TRP A 165 -14.34 18.76 4.94
CA TRP A 165 -13.80 19.96 5.55
C TRP A 165 -14.46 20.28 6.88
N GLY A 166 -15.79 20.09 6.97
CA GLY A 166 -16.56 20.25 8.19
C GLY A 166 -16.07 19.39 9.36
N ARG A 167 -15.51 18.20 9.09
CA ARG A 167 -14.88 17.33 10.10
C ARG A 167 -13.40 17.65 10.30
N GLN A 168 -12.67 17.89 9.22
CA GLN A 168 -11.22 18.16 9.27
C GLN A 168 -10.90 19.40 10.10
N LYS A 169 -11.70 20.46 10.00
CA LYS A 169 -11.53 21.69 10.80
C LYS A 169 -11.69 21.50 12.31
N ALA A 170 -12.32 20.40 12.74
CA ALA A 170 -12.56 20.11 14.15
C ALA A 170 -11.45 19.23 14.76
N LEU A 171 -10.49 18.76 13.96
CA LEU A 171 -9.36 17.98 14.45
C LEU A 171 -8.38 18.89 15.20
N GLN A 172 -7.97 18.47 16.39
CA GLN A 172 -6.87 19.06 17.15
C GLN A 172 -5.65 18.14 16.98
N PHE A 173 -4.52 18.73 16.62
CA PHE A 173 -3.23 18.04 16.45
C PHE A 173 -2.28 18.43 17.57
#